data_AF-A0A5Z0U4T8-F1
#
_entry.id   AF-A0A5Z0U4T8-F1
#
_cell.length_a   1.000
_cell.length_b   1.000
_cell.length_c   1.000
_cell.angle_alpha   90.00
_cell.angle_beta   90.00
_cell.angle_gamma   90.00
#
_symmetry.space_group_name_H-M   'P 1'
#
loop_
_entity.id
_entity.type
_entity.pdbx_description
1 polymer ?
#
loop_
_entity_poly.entity_id
_entity_poly.type
_entity_poly.pdbx_seq_one_letter_code
_entity_poly.pdbx_strand_id
1 'polypeptide(L)'
;MEIVKIEMNLKAVNKSIALFNCEKKVSGVIHSNSTGETTVILDGGYVLGKFDCPHCAVKAISLLTVKVSDGEQAGFGNYRSYKLDYSEKFYQTIH
;
A
#
# COMPACT_ATOMS: atom_id res chain seq x y z
N MET A 1 13.97 19.71 7.95
CA MET A 1 13.53 18.58 7.10
C MET A 1 13.24 17.44 8.04
N GLU A 2 11.99 16.98 8.09
CA GLU A 2 11.61 15.83 8.91
C GLU A 2 11.98 14.55 8.16
N ILE A 3 12.65 13.62 8.84
CA ILE A 3 13.03 12.33 8.27
C ILE A 3 12.00 11.32 8.77
N VAL A 4 11.13 10.86 7.86
CA VAL A 4 10.18 9.78 8.15
C VAL A 4 10.86 8.45 7.87
N LYS A 5 10.93 7.59 8.89
CA LYS A 5 11.44 6.23 8.78
C LYS A 5 10.25 5.28 8.63
N ILE A 6 10.36 4.34 7.69
CA ILE A 6 9.34 3.32 7.44
C ILE A 6 10.02 1.96 7.53
N GLU A 7 9.40 1.04 8.25
CA GLU A 7 9.86 -0.35 8.27
C GLU A 7 9.20 -1.17 7.15
N MET A 8 10.02 -1.61 6.19
CA MET A 8 9.61 -2.48 5.10
C MET A 8 10.16 -3.89 5.33
N ASN A 9 9.26 -4.85 5.48
CA ASN A 9 9.57 -6.27 5.45
C ASN A 9 9.49 -6.77 4.01
N LEU A 10 10.53 -7.47 3.56
CA LEU A 10 10.67 -7.96 2.19
C LEU A 10 10.95 -9.46 2.22
N LYS A 11 10.14 -10.25 1.51
CA LYS A 11 10.28 -11.71 1.43
C LYS A 11 10.32 -12.15 -0.02
N ALA A 12 11.48 -12.59 -0.48
CA ALA A 12 11.61 -13.17 -1.81
C ALA A 12 10.79 -14.47 -1.92
N VAL A 13 10.00 -14.58 -2.98
CA VAL A 13 9.27 -15.81 -3.34
C VAL A 13 10.06 -16.57 -4.41
N ASN A 14 10.57 -15.84 -5.40
CA ASN A 14 11.46 -16.37 -6.44
C ASN A 14 12.35 -15.23 -6.99
N LYS A 15 13.04 -15.48 -8.11
CA LYS A 15 13.97 -14.51 -8.71
C LYS A 15 13.31 -13.23 -9.24
N SER A 16 12.02 -13.27 -9.58
CA SER A 16 11.28 -12.12 -10.13
C SER A 16 10.21 -11.59 -9.19
N ILE A 17 9.86 -12.31 -8.14
CA ILE A 17 8.72 -11.99 -7.26
C ILE A 17 9.17 -11.89 -5.80
N ALA A 18 8.82 -10.78 -5.16
CA ALA A 18 8.96 -10.60 -3.73
C ALA A 18 7.67 -10.05 -3.11
N LEU A 19 7.35 -10.52 -1.90
CA LEU A 19 6.30 -9.94 -1.07
C LEU A 19 6.88 -8.79 -0.27
N PHE A 20 6.09 -7.73 -0.09
CA PHE A 20 6.45 -6.64 0.80
C PHE A 20 5.33 -6.36 1.80
N ASN A 21 5.72 -5.89 2.98
CA ASN A 21 4.80 -5.39 4.01
C ASN A 21 5.45 -4.21 4.72
N CYS A 22 4.84 -3.04 4.59
CA CYS A 22 5.23 -1.81 5.26
C CYS A 22 4.31 -1.59 6.45
N GLU A 23 4.85 -1.79 7.65
CA GLU A 23 4.20 -1.47 8.94
C GLU A 23 2.78 -2.06 9.12
N LYS A 24 2.46 -3.17 8.42
CA LYS A 24 1.11 -3.76 8.33
C LYS A 24 0.03 -2.84 7.74
N LYS A 25 0.41 -1.70 7.15
CA LYS A 25 -0.49 -0.73 6.53
C LYS A 25 -0.61 -0.92 5.03
N VAL A 26 0.52 -1.14 4.37
CA VAL A 26 0.61 -1.36 2.92
C VAL A 26 1.37 -2.64 2.69
N SER A 27 0.76 -3.58 1.97
CA SER A 27 1.40 -4.83 1.60
C SER A 27 1.01 -5.23 0.19
N GLY A 28 1.79 -6.14 -0.37
CA GLY A 28 1.58 -6.61 -1.73
C GLY A 28 2.78 -7.34 -2.30
N VAL A 29 2.84 -7.32 -3.63
CA VAL A 29 3.81 -8.04 -4.44
C VAL A 29 4.60 -7.06 -5.30
N ILE A 30 5.92 -7.25 -5.32
CA ILE A 30 6.84 -6.64 -6.27
C ILE A 30 7.19 -7.71 -7.29
N HIS A 31 6.92 -7.41 -8.56
CA HIS A 31 7.34 -8.23 -9.69
C HIS A 31 8.39 -7.46 -10.50
N SER A 32 9.63 -7.95 -10.49
CA SER A 32 10.74 -7.41 -11.27
C SER A 32 11.08 -8.35 -12.41
N ASN A 33 11.13 -7.83 -13.63
CA ASN A 33 11.55 -8.60 -14.79
C ASN A 33 13.09 -8.56 -14.96
N SER A 34 13.60 -9.33 -15.92
CA SER A 34 15.04 -9.39 -16.21
C SER A 34 15.64 -8.09 -16.76
N THR A 35 14.82 -7.14 -17.21
CA THR A 35 15.27 -5.83 -17.72
C THR A 35 15.30 -4.76 -16.64
N GLY A 36 14.88 -5.08 -15.40
CA GLY A 36 14.83 -4.13 -14.27
C GLY A 36 13.50 -3.39 -14.12
N GLU A 37 12.55 -3.58 -15.06
CA GLU A 37 11.20 -3.06 -14.92
C GLU A 37 10.51 -3.76 -13.75
N THR A 38 9.91 -2.96 -12.88
CA THR A 38 9.33 -3.41 -11.63
C THR A 38 7.87 -2.97 -11.56
N THR A 39 6.97 -3.94 -11.47
CA THR A 39 5.54 -3.72 -11.23
C THR A 39 5.24 -3.94 -9.77
N VAL A 40 4.49 -3.02 -9.15
CA VAL A 40 4.03 -3.15 -7.77
C VAL A 40 2.52 -3.37 -7.76
N ILE A 41 2.09 -4.43 -7.10
CA ILE A 41 0.69 -4.82 -6.95
C ILE A 41 0.36 -4.82 -5.46
N LEU A 42 -0.67 -4.09 -5.05
CA LEU A 42 -1.13 -4.02 -3.67
C LEU A 42 -2.06 -5.20 -3.35
N ASP A 43 -2.10 -5.57 -2.08
CA ASP A 43 -3.11 -6.50 -1.57
C ASP A 43 -4.51 -5.95 -1.89
N GLY A 44 -5.33 -6.79 -2.53
CA GLY A 44 -6.59 -6.38 -3.17
C GLY A 44 -6.54 -6.31 -4.70
N GLY A 45 -5.37 -6.56 -5.31
CA GLY A 45 -5.22 -6.75 -6.76
C GLY A 45 -5.01 -5.46 -7.55
N TYR A 46 -4.83 -4.32 -6.87
CA TYR A 46 -4.61 -3.03 -7.52
C TYR A 46 -3.15 -2.86 -7.92
N VAL A 47 -2.90 -2.46 -9.17
CA VAL A 47 -1.56 -2.10 -9.63
C VAL A 47 -1.25 -0.69 -9.15
N LEU A 48 -0.27 -0.55 -8.25
CA LEU A 48 0.21 0.75 -7.80
C LEU A 48 0.92 1.48 -8.94
N GLY A 49 1.69 0.74 -9.74
CA GLY A 49 2.39 1.27 -10.90
C GLY A 49 3.40 0.30 -11.49
N LYS A 50 3.91 0.68 -12.66
CA LYS A 50 5.08 0.08 -13.30
C LYS A 50 6.21 1.11 -13.27
N PHE A 51 7.40 0.65 -12.95
CA PHE A 51 8.55 1.50 -12.72
C PHE A 51 9.76 0.96 -13.46
N ASP A 52 10.54 1.85 -14.07
CA ASP A 52 11.74 1.47 -14.83
C ASP A 52 12.91 1.07 -13.91
N CYS A 53 12.76 1.22 -12.59
CA CYS A 53 13.80 0.90 -11.64
C CYS A 53 13.24 0.36 -10.31
N PRO A 54 13.89 -0.65 -9.66
CA PRO A 54 13.42 -1.18 -8.38
C PRO A 54 13.42 -0.13 -7.26
N HIS A 55 14.41 0.77 -7.26
CA HIS A 55 14.48 1.87 -6.29
C HIS A 55 13.29 2.84 -6.42
N CYS A 56 12.80 3.05 -7.65
CA CYS A 56 11.66 3.89 -7.97
C CYS A 56 10.38 3.27 -7.39
N ALA A 57 10.23 1.95 -7.53
CA ALA A 57 9.13 1.18 -6.95
C ALA A 57 9.14 1.25 -5.42
N VAL A 58 10.30 1.03 -4.78
CA VAL A 58 10.43 1.14 -3.32
C VAL A 58 10.09 2.54 -2.82
N LYS A 59 10.55 3.60 -3.52
CA LYS A 59 10.20 4.98 -3.18
C LYS A 59 8.68 5.23 -3.27
N ALA A 60 8.02 4.69 -4.31
CA ALA A 60 6.57 4.81 -4.46
C ALA A 60 5.81 4.09 -3.33
N ILE A 61 6.25 2.88 -2.95
CA ILE A 61 5.70 2.12 -1.82
C ILE A 61 5.85 2.91 -0.50
N SER A 62 7.04 3.46 -0.26
CA SER A 62 7.32 4.27 0.92
C SER A 62 6.44 5.51 0.97
N LEU A 63 6.34 6.27 -0.12
CA LEU A 63 5.48 7.46 -0.20
C LEU A 63 4.00 7.12 0.02
N LEU A 64 3.53 6.00 -0.52
CA LEU A 64 2.17 5.54 -0.26
C LEU A 64 1.96 5.23 1.23
N THR A 65 2.92 4.56 1.86
CA THR A 65 2.83 4.21 3.28
C THR A 65 2.78 5.45 4.18
N VAL A 66 3.55 6.49 3.86
CA VAL A 66 3.46 7.78 4.56
C VAL A 66 2.08 8.39 4.37
N LYS A 67 1.58 8.49 3.14
CA LYS A 67 0.25 9.06 2.87
C LYS A 67 -0.88 8.32 3.59
N VAL A 68 -0.81 6.99 3.65
CA VAL A 68 -1.76 6.18 4.42
C VAL A 68 -1.65 6.49 5.91
N SER A 69 -0.42 6.60 6.44
CA SER A 69 -0.18 6.95 7.84
C SER A 69 -0.66 8.35 8.20
N ASP A 70 -0.40 9.34 7.33
CA ASP A 70 -0.87 10.71 7.49
C ASP A 70 -2.40 10.76 7.46
N GLY A 71 -3.02 10.01 6.54
CA GLY A 71 -4.48 9.87 6.47
C GLY A 71 -5.08 9.26 7.75
N GLU A 72 -4.43 8.25 8.32
CA GLU A 72 -4.82 7.67 9.60
C GLU A 72 -4.66 8.66 10.78
N GLN A 73 -3.54 9.39 10.84
CA GLN A 73 -3.25 10.34 11.91
C GLN A 73 -4.10 11.62 11.84
N ALA A 74 -4.42 12.10 10.63
CA ALA A 74 -5.22 13.30 10.42
C ALA A 74 -6.71 13.12 10.76
N GLY A 75 -7.12 11.93 11.23
CA GLY A 75 -8.46 11.74 11.78
C GLY A 75 -9.58 11.79 10.74
N PHE A 76 -9.29 11.60 9.44
CA PHE A 76 -10.30 11.48 8.37
C PHE A 76 -11.15 10.19 8.46
N GLY A 77 -11.18 9.54 9.63
CA GLY A 77 -11.81 8.26 9.86
C GLY A 77 -10.93 7.12 9.36
N ASN A 78 -10.70 6.12 10.20
CA ASN A 78 -10.11 4.88 9.69
C ASN A 78 -11.08 4.27 8.65
N TYR A 79 -10.56 3.62 7.61
CA TYR A 79 -11.38 2.99 6.55
C TYR A 79 -12.47 2.06 7.12
N ARG A 80 -12.22 1.47 8.30
CA ARG A 80 -13.18 0.66 9.04
C ARG A 80 -14.36 1.48 9.62
N SER A 81 -14.15 2.71 10.07
CA SER A 81 -15.17 3.65 10.53
C SER A 81 -16.00 4.16 9.34
N TYR A 82 -15.37 4.41 8.19
CA TYR A 82 -16.10 4.71 6.96
C TYR A 82 -17.02 3.55 6.53
N LYS A 83 -16.54 2.30 6.58
CA LYS A 83 -17.38 1.12 6.31
C LYS A 83 -18.56 1.01 7.26
N LEU A 84 -18.34 1.26 8.55
CA LEU A 84 -19.39 1.21 9.57
C LEU A 84 -20.43 2.30 9.32
N ASP A 85 -20.00 3.54 9.14
CA ASP A 85 -20.88 4.70 8.90
C ASP A 85 -21.69 4.56 7.59
N TYR A 86 -21.06 4.01 6.54
CA TYR A 86 -21.77 3.69 5.30
C TYR A 86 -22.80 2.57 5.49
N SER A 87 -22.46 1.51 6.23
CA SER A 87 -23.39 0.41 6.49
C SER A 87 -24.60 0.84 7.31
N GLU A 88 -24.40 1.67 8.35
CA GLU A 88 -25.47 2.19 9.19
C GLU A 88 -26.43 3.09 8.40
N LYS A 89 -25.88 3.97 7.54
CA LYS A 89 -26.69 4.83 6.65
C LYS A 89 -27.50 4.02 5.64
N PHE A 90 -26.94 2.93 5.11
CA PHE A 90 -27.66 2.06 4.17
C PHE A 90 -28.83 1.33 4.84
N TYR A 91 -28.65 0.84 6.08
CA TYR A 91 -29.74 0.19 6.84
C TYR A 91 -30.90 1.15 7.17
N GLN A 92 -30.62 2.42 7.46
CA GLN A 92 -31.65 3.44 7.70
C GLN A 92 -32.44 3.85 6.45
N THR A 93 -31.94 3.51 5.25
CA THR A 93 -32.62 3.88 3.99
C THR A 93 -33.58 2.79 3.51
N ILE A 94 -33.52 1.58 4.09
CA ILE A 94 -34.27 0.40 3.65
C ILE A 94 -35.37 0.00 4.67
N HIS A 95 -35.37 0.58 5.86
CA HIS A 95 -36.41 0.45 6.88
C HIS A 95 -37.01 1.82 7.23
#